data_AF-A0A5M8P1X5-F1
#
_entry.id   AF-A0A5M8P1X5-F1
#
_cell.length_a   1.000
_cell.length_b   1.000
_cell.length_c   1.000
_cell.angle_alpha   90.00
_cell.angle_beta   90.00
_cell.angle_gamma   90.00
#
_symmetry.space_group_name_H-M   'P 1'
#
loop_
_entity.id
_entity.type
_entity.pdbx_description
1 polymer ?
#
loop_
_entity_poly.entity_id
_entity_poly.type
_entity_poly.pdbx_seq_one_letter_code
_entity_poly.pdbx_strand_id
1 'polypeptide(L)'
;MIHIYNPEGGSEADGVRYAQVLVEMHEEPVTWEKFTASFYKEGSTNRVDIYMPVVTFFLSLVTSDPHWLFFIFAIVFGYFYSRNIWFVLEKMPDKLGFSFISFIACYMLLCPIWNINAVRMWTALHVFVYGALPYIYNSDRSKLVWCLVSIFIHFSFILPFIIFILYHFIPKSVTVFYCIYLFTFFIEAINFDSVRSFLMLVLPDFLLSRVDIYINEDLAQSDNEAMSAVNFYIRLSYQIIKWTIAVAFFVICFYGKKWLQSNKSLYNLVCISLFTYALFNIVSLLPQGVRFLEISKMFSFISIILFFAFIPNKYNNNKIRMTFKGMSLVLLVPILFFLRKGCDYYGVSLFFNPIVNLFVDDNQPIIQFVKSVF
;
A
#
# COMPACT_ATOMS: atom_id res chain seq x y z
N MET A 1 -14.44 -17.59 3.09
CA MET A 1 -13.15 -18.22 2.76
C MET A 1 -12.46 -17.34 1.71
N ILE A 2 -11.16 -17.02 1.80
CA ILE A 2 -10.53 -16.13 0.80
C ILE A 2 -10.14 -16.97 -0.41
N HIS A 3 -10.71 -16.68 -1.58
CA HIS A 3 -10.38 -17.38 -2.82
C HIS A 3 -9.08 -16.81 -3.35
N ILE A 4 -7.99 -17.26 -2.75
CA ILE A 4 -6.63 -17.00 -3.25
C ILE A 4 -6.20 -18.11 -4.22
N TYR A 5 -7.00 -19.18 -4.29
CA TYR A 5 -6.82 -20.32 -5.17
C TYR A 5 -7.93 -20.35 -6.22
N ASN A 6 -7.62 -19.92 -7.45
CA ASN A 6 -8.36 -20.35 -8.63
C ASN A 6 -7.37 -21.11 -9.51
N PRO A 7 -7.41 -22.45 -9.55
CA PRO A 7 -6.49 -23.25 -10.39
C PRO A 7 -6.67 -22.96 -11.89
N GLU A 8 -7.81 -22.39 -12.31
CA GLU A 8 -8.06 -21.96 -13.69
C GLU A 8 -7.71 -20.49 -13.93
N GLY A 9 -7.42 -19.73 -12.86
CA GLY A 9 -7.17 -18.30 -12.89
C GLY A 9 -5.70 -17.94 -13.01
N GLY A 10 -5.04 -18.35 -14.09
CA GLY A 10 -3.73 -17.85 -14.54
C GLY A 10 -2.57 -18.02 -13.55
N SER A 11 -1.50 -18.68 -13.98
CA SER A 11 -0.25 -18.93 -13.25
C SER A 11 0.56 -17.67 -12.83
N GLU A 12 0.02 -16.45 -12.95
CA GLU A 12 0.75 -15.19 -12.77
C GLU A 12 0.49 -14.47 -11.43
N ALA A 13 -0.54 -14.86 -10.67
CA ALA A 13 -0.83 -14.22 -9.39
C ALA A 13 0.14 -14.66 -8.28
N ASP A 14 0.75 -13.71 -7.58
CA ASP A 14 1.70 -13.94 -6.47
C ASP A 14 1.17 -14.95 -5.42
N GLY A 15 -0.12 -14.89 -5.11
CA GLY A 15 -0.77 -15.78 -4.14
C GLY A 15 -0.78 -17.25 -4.56
N VAL A 16 -1.01 -17.52 -5.86
CA VAL A 16 -0.96 -18.86 -6.44
C VAL A 16 0.45 -19.43 -6.32
N ARG A 17 1.48 -18.62 -6.61
CA ARG A 17 2.87 -19.01 -6.44
C ARG A 17 3.20 -19.33 -4.97
N TYR A 18 2.68 -18.55 -4.01
CA TYR A 18 2.92 -18.85 -2.58
C TYR A 18 2.27 -20.18 -2.15
N ALA A 19 1.07 -20.47 -2.66
CA ALA A 19 0.40 -21.74 -2.44
C ALA A 19 1.19 -22.91 -3.03
N GLN A 20 1.67 -22.78 -4.27
CA GLN A 20 2.49 -23.80 -4.94
C GLN A 20 3.78 -24.07 -4.17
N VAL A 21 4.50 -23.03 -3.72
CA VAL A 21 5.73 -23.19 -2.93
C VAL A 21 5.48 -23.95 -1.63
N LEU A 22 4.31 -23.78 -0.99
CA LEU A 22 3.96 -24.57 0.20
C LEU A 22 3.81 -26.05 -0.13
N VAL A 23 3.05 -26.35 -1.19
CA VAL A 23 2.80 -27.73 -1.64
C VAL A 23 4.14 -28.40 -2.01
N GLU A 24 4.95 -27.75 -2.83
CA GLU A 24 6.27 -28.23 -3.24
C GLU A 24 7.19 -28.48 -2.03
N MET A 25 7.24 -27.56 -1.05
CA MET A 25 8.06 -27.74 0.15
C MET A 25 7.54 -28.82 1.11
N HIS A 26 6.25 -29.15 1.04
CA HIS A 26 5.67 -30.25 1.83
C HIS A 26 5.93 -31.61 1.17
N GLU A 27 5.81 -31.68 -0.14
CA GLU A 27 6.06 -32.89 -0.94
C GLU A 27 7.56 -33.23 -1.03
N GLU A 28 8.41 -32.21 -1.11
CA GLU A 28 9.88 -32.35 -1.13
C GLU A 28 10.53 -31.59 0.04
N PRO A 29 10.55 -32.15 1.27
CA PRO A 29 11.06 -31.48 2.44
C PRO A 29 12.53 -31.06 2.33
N VAL A 30 12.79 -29.78 2.56
CA VAL A 30 14.14 -29.21 2.59
C VAL A 30 14.64 -29.15 4.04
N THR A 31 15.91 -29.48 4.30
CA THR A 31 16.50 -29.31 5.64
C THR A 31 16.66 -27.84 5.99
N TRP A 32 16.65 -27.50 7.28
CA TRP A 32 16.87 -26.12 7.76
C TRP A 32 18.14 -25.51 7.17
N GLU A 33 19.25 -26.25 7.16
CA GLU A 33 20.54 -25.79 6.63
C GLU A 33 20.45 -25.45 5.14
N LYS A 34 19.83 -26.32 4.33
CA LYS A 34 19.62 -26.09 2.89
C LYS A 34 18.68 -24.92 2.66
N PHE A 35 17.64 -24.78 3.48
CA PHE A 35 16.70 -23.67 3.43
C PHE A 35 17.40 -22.34 3.76
N THR A 36 18.14 -22.24 4.86
CA THR A 36 18.86 -21.01 5.23
C THR A 36 19.95 -20.67 4.22
N ALA A 37 20.66 -21.68 3.70
CA ALA A 37 21.69 -21.49 2.69
C ALA A 37 21.12 -21.05 1.33
N SER A 38 19.81 -21.02 1.16
CA SER A 38 19.17 -20.54 -0.07
C SER A 38 18.90 -19.03 -0.07
N PHE A 39 18.93 -18.37 1.09
CA PHE A 39 18.78 -16.93 1.17
C PHE A 39 19.99 -16.23 0.57
N TYR A 40 19.75 -15.14 -0.16
CA TYR A 40 20.78 -14.28 -0.75
C TYR A 40 21.75 -14.98 -1.73
N LYS A 41 21.43 -16.19 -2.20
CA LYS A 41 22.19 -16.84 -3.28
C LYS A 41 21.99 -16.11 -4.60
N GLU A 42 23.08 -15.96 -5.34
CA GLU A 42 23.08 -15.39 -6.68
C GLU A 42 22.09 -16.15 -7.59
N GLY A 43 21.25 -15.43 -8.33
CA GLY A 43 20.17 -16.00 -9.15
C GLY A 43 18.86 -16.35 -8.41
N SER A 44 18.81 -16.30 -7.07
CA SER A 44 17.56 -16.56 -6.31
C SER A 44 16.63 -15.34 -6.30
N THR A 45 15.69 -15.29 -7.25
CA THR A 45 14.80 -14.13 -7.42
C THR A 45 13.71 -13.98 -6.33
N ASN A 46 13.53 -14.95 -5.43
CA ASN A 46 12.43 -14.93 -4.44
C ASN A 46 12.82 -15.04 -2.96
N ARG A 47 14.11 -15.13 -2.60
CA ARG A 47 14.55 -15.42 -1.22
C ARG A 47 15.42 -14.31 -0.59
N VAL A 48 15.08 -13.04 -0.87
CA VAL A 48 15.66 -11.87 -0.17
C VAL A 48 14.77 -11.45 1.00
N ASP A 49 13.46 -11.67 0.87
CA ASP A 49 12.47 -11.40 1.91
C ASP A 49 12.44 -12.56 2.90
N ILE A 50 12.40 -12.28 4.21
CA ILE A 50 12.47 -13.32 5.26
C ILE A 50 11.07 -13.84 5.60
N TYR A 51 10.10 -12.93 5.78
CA TYR A 51 8.78 -13.27 6.32
C TYR A 51 8.06 -14.39 5.57
N MET A 52 7.85 -14.23 4.25
CA MET A 52 7.08 -15.20 3.47
C MET A 52 7.76 -16.58 3.43
N PRO A 53 9.04 -16.72 3.04
CA PRO A 53 9.67 -18.04 2.98
C PRO A 53 9.76 -18.75 4.33
N VAL A 54 9.99 -18.01 5.43
CA VAL A 54 10.09 -18.62 6.77
C VAL A 54 8.74 -19.14 7.23
N VAL A 55 7.66 -18.37 7.05
CA VAL A 55 6.30 -18.85 7.39
C VAL A 55 5.94 -20.07 6.55
N THR A 56 6.22 -20.04 5.24
CA THR A 56 5.95 -21.17 4.36
C THR A 56 6.75 -22.42 4.75
N PHE A 57 8.05 -22.27 5.05
CA PHE A 57 8.90 -23.39 5.48
C PHE A 57 8.38 -24.08 6.73
N PHE A 58 8.07 -23.31 7.79
CA PHE A 58 7.58 -23.92 9.02
C PHE A 58 6.20 -24.57 8.85
N LEU A 59 5.33 -23.98 8.03
CA LEU A 59 4.03 -24.55 7.77
C LEU A 59 4.10 -25.80 6.90
N SER A 60 5.03 -25.86 5.95
CA SER A 60 5.23 -27.02 5.07
C SER A 60 5.69 -28.26 5.85
N LEU A 61 6.19 -28.13 7.08
CA LEU A 61 6.47 -29.27 7.95
C LEU A 61 5.20 -29.96 8.47
N VAL A 62 4.04 -29.29 8.41
CA VAL A 62 2.78 -29.73 9.01
C VAL A 62 1.70 -29.99 7.97
N THR A 63 1.64 -29.19 6.90
CA THR A 63 0.57 -29.29 5.89
C THR A 63 0.98 -28.76 4.53
N SER A 64 0.39 -29.31 3.46
CA SER A 64 0.41 -28.76 2.10
C SER A 64 -0.77 -27.84 1.81
N ASP A 65 -1.73 -27.68 2.74
CA ASP A 65 -2.96 -26.91 2.51
C ASP A 65 -2.70 -25.38 2.57
N PRO A 66 -2.85 -24.65 1.44
CA PRO A 66 -2.60 -23.21 1.38
C PRO A 66 -3.55 -22.36 2.25
N HIS A 67 -4.69 -22.89 2.67
CA HIS A 67 -5.62 -22.14 3.52
C HIS A 67 -4.97 -21.74 4.86
N TRP A 68 -4.17 -22.63 5.45
CA TRP A 68 -3.43 -22.33 6.67
C TRP A 68 -2.36 -21.26 6.45
N LEU A 69 -1.72 -21.25 5.27
CA LEU A 69 -0.72 -20.24 4.91
C LEU A 69 -1.35 -18.86 4.87
N PHE A 70 -2.47 -18.74 4.14
CA PHE A 70 -3.18 -17.48 4.02
C PHE A 70 -3.89 -17.05 5.30
N PHE A 71 -4.27 -17.99 6.17
CA PHE A 71 -4.75 -17.69 7.51
C PHE A 71 -3.67 -17.00 8.35
N ILE A 72 -2.44 -17.54 8.38
CA ILE A 72 -1.32 -16.90 9.08
C ILE A 72 -1.02 -15.53 8.50
N PHE A 73 -0.98 -15.43 7.16
CA PHE A 73 -0.81 -14.14 6.49
C PHE A 73 -1.91 -13.14 6.86
N ALA A 74 -3.16 -13.59 6.98
CA ALA A 74 -4.31 -12.75 7.28
C ALA A 74 -4.28 -12.23 8.72
N ILE A 75 -3.80 -13.02 9.68
CA ILE A 75 -3.62 -12.58 11.07
C ILE A 75 -2.63 -11.41 11.13
N VAL A 76 -1.46 -11.58 10.51
CA VAL A 76 -0.41 -10.54 10.54
C VAL A 76 -0.88 -9.30 9.77
N PHE A 77 -1.30 -9.47 8.52
CA PHE A 77 -1.78 -8.38 7.68
C PHE A 77 -2.96 -7.64 8.35
N GLY A 78 -3.97 -8.39 8.80
CA GLY A 78 -5.20 -7.88 9.41
C GLY A 78 -4.96 -7.12 10.70
N TYR A 79 -3.99 -7.55 11.53
CA TYR A 79 -3.59 -6.81 12.72
C TYR A 79 -3.07 -5.41 12.35
N PHE A 80 -2.09 -5.29 11.47
CA PHE A 80 -1.53 -3.98 11.11
C PHE A 80 -2.50 -3.12 10.31
N TYR A 81 -3.26 -3.72 9.38
CA TYR A 81 -4.34 -3.06 8.64
C TYR A 81 -5.37 -2.43 9.59
N SER A 82 -5.91 -3.22 10.52
CA SER A 82 -6.92 -2.74 11.48
C SER A 82 -6.38 -1.67 12.42
N ARG A 83 -5.13 -1.80 12.90
CA ARG A 83 -4.51 -0.80 13.77
C ARG A 83 -4.26 0.54 13.09
N ASN A 84 -3.93 0.53 11.80
CA ASN A 84 -3.80 1.75 11.01
C ASN A 84 -5.14 2.49 10.88
N ILE A 85 -6.23 1.75 10.64
CA ILE A 85 -7.59 2.30 10.62
C ILE A 85 -8.00 2.83 12.00
N TRP A 86 -7.75 2.03 13.05
CA TRP A 86 -8.07 2.40 14.42
C TRP A 86 -7.40 3.70 14.84
N PHE A 87 -6.16 3.93 14.42
CA PHE A 87 -5.44 5.18 14.68
C PHE A 87 -6.18 6.42 14.16
N VAL A 88 -6.89 6.30 13.04
CA VAL A 88 -7.69 7.39 12.47
C VAL A 88 -8.99 7.51 13.25
N LEU A 89 -9.70 6.40 13.45
CA LEU A 89 -11.02 6.37 14.11
C LEU A 89 -10.97 6.90 15.55
N GLU A 90 -9.94 6.58 16.33
CA GLU A 90 -9.78 7.07 17.71
C GLU A 90 -9.64 8.59 17.82
N LYS A 91 -9.35 9.28 16.70
CA LYS A 91 -9.21 10.74 16.61
C LYS A 91 -10.41 11.42 15.96
N MET A 92 -11.40 10.65 15.52
CA MET A 92 -12.60 11.19 14.88
C MET A 92 -13.62 11.67 15.91
N PRO A 93 -14.48 12.64 15.55
CA PRO A 93 -15.63 12.98 16.38
C PRO A 93 -16.64 11.82 16.44
N ASP A 94 -17.40 11.72 17.54
CA ASP A 94 -18.38 10.64 17.78
C ASP A 94 -19.41 10.48 16.65
N LYS A 95 -19.80 11.60 16.02
CA LYS A 95 -20.74 11.61 14.89
C LYS A 95 -20.01 11.87 13.58
N LEU A 96 -19.87 10.83 12.77
CA LEU A 96 -19.29 10.89 11.44
C LEU A 96 -20.34 11.34 10.41
N GLY A 97 -20.11 12.50 9.80
CA GLY A 97 -20.87 12.90 8.61
C GLY A 97 -20.43 12.12 7.37
N PHE A 98 -21.29 12.10 6.34
CA PHE A 98 -21.03 11.42 5.07
C PHE A 98 -19.63 11.70 4.49
N SER A 99 -19.16 12.96 4.53
CA SER A 99 -17.84 13.29 4.01
C SER A 99 -16.70 12.55 4.70
N PHE A 100 -16.74 12.41 6.03
CA PHE A 100 -15.72 11.64 6.74
C PHE A 100 -15.82 10.15 6.42
N ILE A 101 -17.04 9.61 6.31
CA ILE A 101 -17.26 8.21 5.93
C ILE A 101 -16.64 7.92 4.56
N SER A 102 -16.86 8.77 3.55
CA SER A 102 -16.26 8.58 2.22
C SER A 102 -14.73 8.60 2.27
N PHE A 103 -14.12 9.53 3.01
CA PHE A 103 -12.66 9.58 3.12
C PHE A 103 -12.08 8.38 3.88
N ILE A 104 -12.74 7.93 4.95
CA ILE A 104 -12.33 6.74 5.72
C ILE A 104 -12.50 5.48 4.86
N ALA A 105 -13.62 5.33 4.15
CA ALA A 105 -13.84 4.22 3.23
C ALA A 105 -12.77 4.19 2.13
N CYS A 106 -12.46 5.33 1.52
CA CYS A 106 -11.38 5.40 0.53
C CYS A 106 -10.01 5.06 1.15
N TYR A 107 -9.72 5.52 2.37
CA TYR A 107 -8.48 5.20 3.08
C TYR A 107 -8.33 3.68 3.32
N MET A 108 -9.40 3.01 3.75
CA MET A 108 -9.45 1.55 3.91
C MET A 108 -9.20 0.82 2.58
N LEU A 109 -9.62 1.43 1.47
CA LEU A 109 -9.52 0.86 0.13
C LEU A 109 -8.24 1.20 -0.63
N LEU A 110 -7.33 2.00 -0.06
CA LEU A 110 -6.01 2.28 -0.68
C LEU A 110 -5.15 1.00 -0.73
N CYS A 111 -5.06 0.29 0.40
CA CYS A 111 -4.39 -1.00 0.51
C CYS A 111 -5.34 -1.99 1.21
N PRO A 112 -6.34 -2.50 0.47
CA PRO A 112 -7.46 -3.26 1.05
C PRO A 112 -7.05 -4.70 1.41
N ILE A 113 -7.91 -5.38 2.16
CA ILE A 113 -7.65 -6.75 2.66
C ILE A 113 -7.36 -7.79 1.57
N TRP A 114 -7.90 -7.64 0.35
CA TRP A 114 -7.59 -8.55 -0.76
C TRP A 114 -6.19 -8.36 -1.35
N ASN A 115 -5.42 -7.35 -0.91
CA ASN A 115 -4.02 -7.24 -1.26
C ASN A 115 -3.14 -8.28 -0.54
N ILE A 116 -3.70 -9.06 0.39
CA ILE A 116 -3.01 -10.23 0.98
C ILE A 116 -2.45 -11.20 -0.08
N ASN A 117 -3.04 -11.23 -1.27
CA ASN A 117 -2.55 -11.98 -2.43
C ASN A 117 -1.09 -11.66 -2.82
N ALA A 118 -0.61 -10.44 -2.55
CA ALA A 118 0.80 -10.07 -2.69
C ALA A 118 1.39 -9.71 -1.31
N VAL A 119 1.30 -10.66 -0.38
CA VAL A 119 1.50 -10.48 1.08
C VAL A 119 2.78 -9.71 1.44
N ARG A 120 3.89 -9.94 0.72
CA ARG A 120 5.20 -9.35 1.04
C ARG A 120 5.15 -7.81 1.03
N MET A 121 4.80 -7.22 -0.12
CA MET A 121 4.73 -5.77 -0.30
C MET A 121 3.73 -5.11 0.64
N TRP A 122 2.50 -5.62 0.67
CA TRP A 122 1.39 -4.93 1.32
C TRP A 122 1.38 -5.12 2.85
N THR A 123 1.88 -6.25 3.36
CA THR A 123 2.11 -6.41 4.80
C THR A 123 3.21 -5.47 5.27
N ALA A 124 4.33 -5.39 4.53
CA ALA A 124 5.40 -4.45 4.85
C ALA A 124 4.90 -3.00 4.85
N LEU A 125 4.00 -2.64 3.91
CA LEU A 125 3.35 -1.33 3.88
C LEU A 125 2.60 -1.02 5.17
N HIS A 126 1.70 -1.92 5.60
CA HIS A 126 0.93 -1.69 6.81
C HIS A 126 1.78 -1.67 8.07
N VAL A 127 2.81 -2.52 8.15
CA VAL A 127 3.76 -2.55 9.26
C VAL A 127 4.58 -1.27 9.33
N PHE A 128 5.03 -0.77 8.18
CA PHE A 128 5.74 0.51 8.09
C PHE A 128 4.87 1.69 8.51
N VAL A 129 3.64 1.78 7.98
CA VAL A 129 2.69 2.85 8.36
C VAL A 129 2.35 2.77 9.86
N TYR A 130 2.16 1.56 10.39
CA TYR A 130 1.88 1.35 11.82
C TYR A 130 3.02 1.81 12.73
N GLY A 131 4.27 1.65 12.29
CA GLY A 131 5.44 2.16 13.00
C GLY A 131 5.61 3.66 12.88
N ALA A 132 5.54 4.17 11.64
CA ALA A 132 5.83 5.55 11.32
C ALA A 132 4.77 6.51 11.85
N LEU A 133 3.48 6.16 11.73
CA LEU A 133 2.38 7.08 12.00
C LEU A 133 2.28 7.54 13.46
N PRO A 134 2.29 6.65 14.48
CA PRO A 134 2.33 7.07 15.88
C PRO A 134 3.59 7.87 16.21
N TYR A 135 4.72 7.54 15.60
CA TYR A 135 5.94 8.31 15.78
C TYR A 135 5.80 9.74 15.20
N ILE A 136 5.30 9.89 13.97
CA ILE A 136 5.16 11.20 13.32
C ILE A 136 4.19 12.11 14.08
N TYR A 137 3.05 11.54 14.47
CA TYR A 137 1.92 12.31 14.99
C TYR A 137 1.94 12.42 16.53
N ASN A 138 2.25 11.34 17.25
CA ASN A 138 2.29 11.30 18.73
C ASN A 138 3.72 11.40 19.30
N SER A 139 4.77 11.40 18.49
CA SER A 139 6.17 11.30 18.95
C SER A 139 6.50 9.98 19.69
N ASP A 140 5.72 8.92 19.46
CA ASP A 140 5.93 7.60 20.07
C ASP A 140 7.10 6.86 19.43
N ARG A 141 8.28 6.94 20.06
CA ARG A 141 9.51 6.28 19.59
C ARG A 141 9.47 4.76 19.69
N SER A 142 8.64 4.20 20.56
CA SER A 142 8.56 2.74 20.74
C SER A 142 8.11 2.02 19.48
N LYS A 143 7.38 2.74 18.61
CA LYS A 143 6.83 2.19 17.36
C LYS A 143 7.80 2.19 16.19
N LEU A 144 8.94 2.87 16.29
CA LEU A 144 9.94 2.93 15.22
C LEU A 144 10.53 1.56 14.86
N VAL A 145 10.55 0.61 15.81
CA VAL A 145 10.99 -0.76 15.55
C VAL A 145 10.19 -1.40 14.41
N TRP A 146 8.91 -1.05 14.24
CA TRP A 146 8.08 -1.60 13.17
C TRP A 146 8.49 -1.10 11.78
N CYS A 147 9.04 0.11 11.68
CA CYS A 147 9.62 0.58 10.43
C CYS A 147 10.81 -0.31 10.02
N LEU A 148 11.66 -0.73 10.97
CA LEU A 148 12.74 -1.68 10.70
C LEU A 148 12.21 -3.09 10.38
N VAL A 149 11.19 -3.56 11.11
CA VAL A 149 10.55 -4.87 10.85
C VAL A 149 10.01 -4.97 9.43
N SER A 150 9.48 -3.88 8.86
CA SER A 150 8.99 -3.88 7.47
C SER A 150 10.05 -4.29 6.44
N ILE A 151 11.34 -4.01 6.68
CA ILE A 151 12.45 -4.40 5.81
C ILE A 151 12.61 -5.93 5.78
N PHE A 152 12.42 -6.60 6.91
CA PHE A 152 12.48 -8.07 6.99
C PHE A 152 11.26 -8.75 6.36
N ILE A 153 10.13 -8.04 6.29
CA ILE A 153 8.93 -8.52 5.59
C ILE A 153 9.10 -8.38 4.08
N HIS A 154 9.60 -7.23 3.64
CA HIS A 154 9.92 -6.98 2.25
C HIS A 154 11.12 -6.07 2.13
N PHE A 155 12.22 -6.58 1.58
CA PHE A 155 13.52 -5.91 1.53
C PHE A 155 13.46 -4.51 0.91
N SER A 156 12.61 -4.32 -0.10
CA SER A 156 12.47 -3.03 -0.78
C SER A 156 11.98 -1.91 0.15
N PHE A 157 11.45 -2.23 1.34
CA PHE A 157 11.12 -1.26 2.39
C PHE A 157 12.33 -0.54 3.00
N ILE A 158 13.56 -0.96 2.66
CA ILE A 158 14.76 -0.17 2.93
C ILE A 158 14.64 1.24 2.33
N LEU A 159 14.04 1.40 1.15
CA LEU A 159 13.86 2.69 0.49
C LEU A 159 12.90 3.61 1.28
N PRO A 160 11.65 3.21 1.59
CA PRO A 160 10.78 3.94 2.52
C PRO A 160 11.44 4.27 3.85
N PHE A 161 12.21 3.33 4.42
CA PHE A 161 12.90 3.54 5.69
C PHE A 161 13.99 4.62 5.58
N ILE A 162 14.83 4.59 4.54
CA ILE A 162 15.84 5.62 4.28
C ILE A 162 15.17 6.98 4.06
N ILE A 163 14.11 7.04 3.24
CA ILE A 163 13.36 8.28 3.01
C ILE A 163 12.81 8.82 4.33
N PHE A 164 12.25 7.95 5.17
CA PHE A 164 11.74 8.31 6.48
C PHE A 164 12.84 8.82 7.41
N ILE A 165 14.05 8.25 7.39
CA ILE A 165 15.21 8.77 8.11
C ILE A 165 15.62 10.14 7.56
N LEU A 166 15.81 10.27 6.25
CA LEU A 166 16.21 11.51 5.58
C LEU A 166 15.27 12.66 5.92
N TYR A 167 13.97 12.39 5.97
CA TYR A 167 12.98 13.36 6.42
C TYR A 167 13.46 14.04 7.71
N HIS A 168 13.88 13.29 8.74
CA HIS A 168 14.27 13.83 10.06
C HIS A 168 15.39 14.86 10.04
N PHE A 169 16.31 14.75 9.08
CA PHE A 169 17.46 15.65 8.97
C PHE A 169 17.15 16.92 8.15
N ILE A 170 16.02 16.94 7.42
CA ILE A 170 15.64 18.07 6.56
C ILE A 170 14.78 19.06 7.35
N PRO A 171 15.07 20.38 7.27
CA PRO A 171 14.23 21.43 7.85
C PRO A 171 12.78 21.34 7.37
N LYS A 172 11.84 21.39 8.33
CA LYS A 172 10.41 21.20 8.03
C LYS A 172 9.81 22.48 7.47
N SER A 173 9.39 22.41 6.21
CA SER A 173 8.64 23.50 5.58
C SER A 173 7.57 22.94 4.66
N VAL A 174 6.31 23.06 5.09
CA VAL A 174 5.14 22.70 4.27
C VAL A 174 5.19 23.38 2.89
N THR A 175 5.63 24.64 2.81
CA THR A 175 5.72 25.36 1.54
C THR A 175 6.79 24.76 0.63
N VAL A 176 7.99 24.47 1.15
CA VAL A 176 9.05 23.86 0.33
C VAL A 176 8.63 22.47 -0.12
N PHE A 177 8.14 21.62 0.78
CA PHE A 177 7.68 20.27 0.41
C PHE A 177 6.50 20.30 -0.55
N TYR A 178 5.58 21.28 -0.43
CA TYR A 178 4.50 21.44 -1.39
C TYR A 178 5.02 21.84 -2.78
N CYS A 179 6.00 22.75 -2.87
CA CYS A 179 6.61 23.12 -4.15
C CYS A 179 7.33 21.94 -4.81
N ILE A 180 8.08 21.13 -4.04
CA ILE A 180 8.75 19.93 -4.57
C ILE A 180 7.71 18.88 -4.98
N TYR A 181 6.68 18.65 -4.16
CA TYR A 181 5.55 17.79 -4.51
C TYR A 181 4.91 18.24 -5.83
N LEU A 182 4.62 19.53 -5.98
CA LEU A 182 4.01 20.07 -7.19
C LEU A 182 4.91 19.90 -8.41
N PHE A 183 6.21 20.15 -8.26
CA PHE A 183 7.19 19.91 -9.33
C PHE A 183 7.16 18.44 -9.77
N THR A 184 7.30 17.51 -8.83
CA THR A 184 7.30 16.06 -9.11
C THR A 184 5.96 15.52 -9.60
N PHE A 185 4.85 16.19 -9.29
CA PHE A 185 3.51 15.80 -9.73
C PHE A 185 3.34 15.89 -11.26
N PHE A 186 4.10 16.78 -11.90
CA PHE A 186 4.09 17.03 -13.35
C PHE A 186 5.29 16.42 -14.08
N ILE A 187 6.18 15.68 -13.39
CA ILE A 187 7.24 14.93 -14.08
C ILE A 187 6.60 13.69 -14.70
N GLU A 188 6.76 13.53 -16.01
CA GLU A 188 6.15 12.42 -16.76
C GLU A 188 7.15 11.32 -17.15
N ALA A 189 8.45 11.63 -17.19
CA ALA A 189 9.48 10.66 -17.58
C ALA A 189 10.83 10.95 -16.92
N ILE A 190 11.66 9.91 -16.81
CA ILE A 190 13.09 9.99 -16.48
C ILE A 190 13.89 9.28 -17.56
N ASN A 191 15.18 9.59 -17.64
CA ASN A 191 16.11 8.81 -18.46
C ASN A 191 16.49 7.51 -17.70
N PHE A 192 15.98 6.37 -18.15
CA PHE A 192 16.19 5.07 -17.50
C PHE A 192 17.66 4.65 -17.51
N ASP A 193 18.39 4.88 -18.61
CA ASP A 193 19.82 4.58 -18.73
C ASP A 193 20.66 5.28 -17.66
N SER A 194 20.36 6.55 -17.38
CA SER A 194 21.07 7.35 -16.37
C SER A 194 20.83 6.80 -14.97
N VAL A 195 19.60 6.39 -14.66
CA VAL A 195 19.25 5.79 -13.37
C VAL A 195 19.87 4.41 -13.21
N ARG A 196 19.81 3.59 -14.27
CA ARG A 196 20.43 2.26 -14.32
C ARG A 196 21.93 2.36 -14.06
N SER A 197 22.62 3.24 -14.78
CA SER A 197 24.07 3.46 -14.65
C SER A 197 24.47 3.89 -13.24
N PHE A 198 23.70 4.80 -12.63
CA PHE A 198 23.94 5.21 -11.25
C PHE A 198 23.73 4.07 -10.24
N LEU A 199 22.67 3.27 -10.40
CA LEU A 199 22.38 2.17 -9.49
C LEU A 199 23.39 1.03 -9.59
N MET A 200 23.85 0.72 -10.81
CA MET A 200 24.94 -0.25 -11.01
C MET A 200 26.25 0.16 -10.33
N LEU A 201 26.51 1.47 -10.21
CA LEU A 201 27.71 1.99 -9.56
C LEU A 201 27.66 1.88 -8.02
N VAL A 202 26.46 1.97 -7.43
CA VAL A 202 26.30 2.14 -5.97
C VAL A 202 25.82 0.87 -5.27
N LEU A 203 25.12 -0.03 -5.96
CA LEU A 203 24.55 -1.22 -5.34
C LEU A 203 25.54 -2.39 -5.27
N PRO A 204 25.52 -3.19 -4.18
CA PRO A 204 26.25 -4.46 -4.10
C PRO A 204 25.85 -5.46 -5.18
N ASP A 205 26.79 -6.32 -5.57
CA ASP A 205 26.65 -7.29 -6.67
C ASP A 205 25.39 -8.16 -6.59
N PHE A 206 25.03 -8.64 -5.39
CA PHE A 206 23.84 -9.48 -5.20
C PHE A 206 22.50 -8.77 -5.49
N LEU A 207 22.50 -7.43 -5.60
CA LEU A 207 21.34 -6.62 -5.97
C LEU A 207 21.34 -6.22 -7.45
N LEU A 208 22.46 -6.35 -8.17
CA LEU A 208 22.57 -5.92 -9.56
C LEU A 208 21.62 -6.68 -10.49
N SER A 209 21.44 -7.99 -10.27
CA SER A 209 20.47 -8.81 -11.03
C SER A 209 19.02 -8.34 -10.90
N ARG A 210 18.72 -7.47 -9.91
CA ARG A 210 17.40 -6.87 -9.69
C ARG A 210 17.25 -5.53 -10.38
N VAL A 211 18.34 -4.79 -10.56
CA VAL A 211 18.32 -3.48 -11.23
C VAL A 211 17.69 -3.62 -12.61
N ASP A 212 18.07 -4.65 -13.35
CA ASP A 212 17.52 -4.93 -14.69
C ASP A 212 16.03 -5.30 -14.64
N ILE A 213 15.57 -6.02 -13.63
CA ILE A 213 14.13 -6.33 -13.45
C ILE A 213 13.32 -5.05 -13.14
N TYR A 214 13.91 -4.10 -12.43
CA TYR A 214 13.23 -2.89 -11.98
C TYR A 214 13.28 -1.73 -12.97
N ILE A 215 14.19 -1.76 -13.96
CA ILE A 215 14.47 -0.64 -14.89
C ILE A 215 14.33 -1.07 -16.37
N ASN A 216 13.84 -2.28 -16.64
CA ASN A 216 13.61 -2.73 -18.01
C ASN A 216 12.61 -1.81 -18.73
N GLU A 217 13.05 -1.15 -19.80
CA GLU A 217 12.24 -0.26 -20.62
C GLU A 217 11.11 -1.02 -21.33
N ASP A 218 11.32 -2.29 -21.70
CA ASP A 218 10.28 -3.14 -22.30
C ASP A 218 9.12 -3.40 -21.31
N LEU A 219 9.43 -3.53 -20.02
CA LEU A 219 8.40 -3.65 -18.98
C LEU A 219 7.63 -2.33 -18.81
N ALA A 220 8.32 -1.19 -18.88
CA ALA A 220 7.68 0.12 -18.81
C ALA A 220 6.73 0.35 -19.99
N GLN A 221 7.13 -0.09 -21.20
CA GLN A 221 6.29 0.00 -22.39
C GLN A 221 5.08 -0.94 -22.30
N SER A 222 5.28 -2.19 -21.88
CA SER A 222 4.21 -3.17 -21.65
C SER A 222 3.18 -2.69 -20.64
N ASP A 223 3.63 -2.11 -19.52
CA ASP A 223 2.73 -1.56 -18.48
C ASP A 223 1.88 -0.39 -19.03
N ASN A 224 2.46 0.47 -19.86
CA ASN A 224 1.76 1.59 -20.49
C ASN A 224 0.72 1.10 -21.52
N GLU A 225 1.07 0.12 -22.35
CA GLU A 225 0.15 -0.50 -23.31
C GLU A 225 -1.01 -1.19 -22.59
N ALA A 226 -0.74 -1.94 -21.52
CA ALA A 226 -1.76 -2.55 -20.68
C ALA A 226 -2.69 -1.51 -20.02
N MET A 227 -2.14 -0.39 -19.53
CA MET A 227 -2.92 0.71 -18.96
C MET A 227 -3.78 1.46 -20.00
N SER A 228 -3.34 1.49 -21.26
CA SER A 228 -4.12 2.06 -22.36
C SER A 228 -5.32 1.17 -22.71
N ALA A 229 -5.18 -0.15 -22.58
CA ALA A 229 -6.19 -1.14 -22.89
C ALA A 229 -7.27 -1.32 -21.79
N VAL A 230 -7.02 -0.88 -20.55
CA VAL A 230 -8.03 -0.99 -19.48
C VAL A 230 -9.21 -0.03 -19.70
N ASN A 231 -10.35 -0.37 -19.10
CA ASN A 231 -11.56 0.46 -19.18
C ASN A 231 -11.34 1.86 -18.57
N PHE A 232 -11.98 2.88 -19.16
CA PHE A 232 -11.85 4.28 -18.73
C PHE A 232 -12.12 4.49 -17.22
N TYR A 233 -13.14 3.84 -16.66
CA TYR A 233 -13.50 4.01 -15.24
C TYR A 233 -12.40 3.53 -14.28
N ILE A 234 -11.56 2.59 -14.70
CA ILE A 234 -10.41 2.09 -13.93
C ILE A 234 -9.37 3.21 -13.83
N ARG A 235 -8.96 3.78 -14.98
CA ARG A 235 -8.04 4.92 -15.02
C ARG A 235 -8.59 6.11 -14.24
N LEU A 236 -9.86 6.43 -14.44
CA LEU A 236 -10.53 7.53 -13.75
C LEU A 236 -10.47 7.36 -12.22
N SER A 237 -10.66 6.14 -11.70
CA SER A 237 -10.63 5.88 -10.26
C SER A 237 -9.27 6.20 -9.63
N TYR A 238 -8.17 5.79 -10.27
CA TYR A 238 -6.83 6.13 -9.78
C TYR A 238 -6.52 7.63 -9.91
N GLN A 239 -6.96 8.27 -11.00
CA GLN A 239 -6.79 9.71 -11.18
C GLN A 239 -7.58 10.51 -10.15
N ILE A 240 -8.79 10.10 -9.80
CA ILE A 240 -9.59 10.75 -8.75
C ILE A 240 -8.84 10.77 -7.42
N ILE A 241 -8.20 9.67 -7.02
CA ILE A 241 -7.39 9.64 -5.79
C ILE A 241 -6.23 10.64 -5.88
N LYS A 242 -5.47 10.60 -6.98
CA LYS A 242 -4.33 11.50 -7.22
C LYS A 242 -4.76 12.97 -7.13
N TRP A 243 -5.83 13.35 -7.82
CA TRP A 243 -6.34 14.72 -7.84
C TRP A 243 -7.01 15.13 -6.53
N THR A 244 -7.67 14.22 -5.81
CA THR A 244 -8.22 14.50 -4.48
C THR A 244 -7.10 14.92 -3.52
N ILE A 245 -5.98 14.19 -3.51
CA ILE A 245 -4.82 14.54 -2.68
C ILE A 245 -4.24 15.89 -3.10
N ALA A 246 -4.07 16.13 -4.41
CA ALA A 246 -3.56 17.41 -4.92
C ALA A 246 -4.43 18.61 -4.51
N VAL A 247 -5.74 18.52 -4.71
CA VAL A 247 -6.70 19.56 -4.33
C VAL A 247 -6.72 19.76 -2.81
N ALA A 248 -6.70 18.67 -2.03
CA ALA A 248 -6.70 18.77 -0.57
C ALA A 248 -5.41 19.43 -0.05
N PHE A 249 -4.23 19.07 -0.59
CA PHE A 249 -2.98 19.74 -0.20
C PHE A 249 -2.92 21.19 -0.65
N PHE A 250 -3.48 21.54 -1.81
CA PHE A 250 -3.68 22.94 -2.18
C PHE A 250 -4.52 23.67 -1.10
N VAL A 251 -5.65 23.10 -0.69
CA VAL A 251 -6.49 23.71 0.36
C VAL A 251 -5.73 23.86 1.68
N ILE A 252 -5.04 22.81 2.13
CA ILE A 252 -4.28 22.80 3.38
C ILE A 252 -3.14 23.83 3.34
N CYS A 253 -2.39 23.92 2.25
CA CYS A 253 -1.21 24.78 2.15
C CYS A 253 -1.55 26.26 1.96
N PHE A 254 -2.66 26.58 1.29
CA PHE A 254 -3.03 27.97 1.00
C PHE A 254 -4.05 28.55 1.99
N TYR A 255 -5.03 27.75 2.42
CA TYR A 255 -6.07 28.22 3.35
C TYR A 255 -5.85 27.74 4.78
N GLY A 256 -5.21 26.58 4.97
CA GLY A 256 -4.98 25.96 6.28
C GLY A 256 -3.67 26.32 6.97
N LYS A 257 -2.67 26.86 6.24
CA LYS A 257 -1.27 26.97 6.71
C LYS A 257 -1.11 27.66 8.06
N LYS A 258 -1.79 28.79 8.29
CA LYS A 258 -1.67 29.56 9.54
C LYS A 258 -2.08 28.72 10.75
N TRP A 259 -3.17 27.97 10.64
CA TRP A 259 -3.60 27.06 11.69
C TRP A 259 -2.71 25.83 11.78
N LEU A 260 -2.34 25.25 10.63
CA LEU A 260 -1.47 24.07 10.58
C LEU A 260 -0.16 24.31 11.35
N GLN A 261 0.45 25.48 11.23
CA GLN A 261 1.67 25.86 11.98
C GLN A 261 1.48 25.86 13.50
N SER A 262 0.26 26.06 14.00
CA SER A 262 -0.05 25.96 15.43
C SER A 262 -0.27 24.51 15.92
N ASN A 263 -0.54 23.57 15.01
CA ASN A 263 -0.72 22.16 15.32
C ASN A 263 0.49 21.34 14.85
N LYS A 264 1.49 21.19 15.73
CA LYS A 264 2.77 20.54 15.42
C LYS A 264 2.62 19.10 14.90
N SER A 265 1.74 18.31 15.49
CA SER A 265 1.50 16.91 15.09
C SER A 265 0.95 16.82 13.67
N LEU A 266 -0.07 17.61 13.36
CA LEU A 266 -0.64 17.65 12.02
C LEU A 266 0.32 18.30 11.00
N TYR A 267 1.07 19.33 11.41
CA TYR A 267 2.10 19.95 10.58
C TYR A 267 3.15 18.93 10.14
N ASN A 268 3.64 18.11 11.07
CA ASN A 268 4.60 17.05 10.79
C ASN A 268 4.01 15.98 9.88
N LEU A 269 2.74 15.61 10.07
CA LEU A 269 2.06 14.63 9.23
C LEU A 269 1.87 15.14 7.79
N VAL A 270 1.48 16.41 7.61
CA VAL A 270 1.40 17.04 6.29
C VAL A 270 2.78 17.14 5.64
N CYS A 271 3.80 17.56 6.40
CA CYS A 271 5.17 17.65 5.90
C CYS A 271 5.68 16.31 5.38
N ILE A 272 5.54 15.23 6.16
CA ILE A 272 6.01 13.93 5.72
C ILE A 272 5.19 13.38 4.57
N SER A 273 3.88 13.62 4.55
CA SER A 273 3.03 13.22 3.41
C SER A 273 3.51 13.86 2.12
N LEU A 274 3.73 15.18 2.11
CA LEU A 274 4.24 15.90 0.94
C LEU A 274 5.65 15.43 0.55
N PHE A 275 6.53 15.25 1.54
CA PHE A 275 7.90 14.81 1.32
C PHE A 275 7.98 13.41 0.71
N THR A 276 7.27 12.43 1.27
CA THR A 276 7.24 11.07 0.72
C THR A 276 6.52 11.04 -0.62
N TYR A 277 5.46 11.85 -0.81
CA TYR A 277 4.75 11.87 -2.10
C TYR A 277 5.65 12.43 -3.19
N ALA A 278 6.39 13.50 -2.91
CA ALA A 278 7.32 14.07 -3.86
C ALA A 278 8.39 13.05 -4.30
N LEU A 279 9.01 12.34 -3.35
CA LEU A 279 10.03 11.35 -3.66
C LEU A 279 9.45 10.12 -4.36
N PHE A 280 8.29 9.62 -3.91
CA PHE A 280 7.66 8.46 -4.55
C PHE A 280 7.01 8.77 -5.89
N ASN A 281 6.69 10.02 -6.21
CA ASN A 281 6.37 10.42 -7.59
C ASN A 281 7.57 10.14 -8.51
N ILE A 282 8.78 10.52 -8.10
CA ILE A 282 10.00 10.25 -8.88
C ILE A 282 10.25 8.74 -8.98
N VAL A 283 10.17 8.02 -7.84
CA VAL A 283 10.34 6.56 -7.83
C VAL A 283 9.29 5.86 -8.70
N SER A 284 8.07 6.38 -8.77
CA SER A 284 6.99 5.80 -9.58
C SER A 284 7.19 5.89 -11.10
N LEU A 285 8.20 6.64 -11.54
CA LEU A 285 8.61 6.65 -12.94
C LEU A 285 9.35 5.34 -13.30
N LEU A 286 9.73 4.53 -12.31
CA LEU A 286 10.18 3.15 -12.49
C LEU A 286 8.97 2.19 -12.47
N PRO A 287 8.93 1.15 -13.32
CA PRO A 287 7.80 0.20 -13.45
C PRO A 287 7.24 -0.30 -12.11
N GLN A 288 8.10 -0.81 -11.22
CA GLN A 288 7.66 -1.34 -9.92
C GLN A 288 7.56 -0.28 -8.82
N GLY A 289 8.03 0.95 -9.10
CA GLY A 289 8.08 2.05 -8.14
C GLY A 289 6.71 2.62 -7.79
N VAL A 290 5.72 2.44 -8.68
CA VAL A 290 4.33 2.92 -8.50
C VAL A 290 3.73 2.42 -7.18
N ARG A 291 4.10 1.22 -6.72
CA ARG A 291 3.58 0.61 -5.48
C ARG A 291 3.95 1.41 -4.23
N PHE A 292 5.06 2.13 -4.24
CA PHE A 292 5.46 2.97 -3.10
C PHE A 292 4.61 4.23 -2.93
N LEU A 293 3.91 4.68 -3.98
CA LEU A 293 2.94 5.78 -3.86
C LEU A 293 1.84 5.47 -2.84
N GLU A 294 1.50 4.20 -2.62
CA GLU A 294 0.49 3.83 -1.62
C GLU A 294 0.88 4.26 -0.21
N ILE A 295 2.17 4.25 0.14
CA ILE A 295 2.66 4.76 1.44
C ILE A 295 2.32 6.25 1.57
N SER A 296 2.62 7.03 0.53
CA SER A 296 2.31 8.45 0.50
C SER A 296 0.82 8.74 0.50
N LYS A 297 0.03 7.95 -0.22
CA LYS A 297 -1.44 8.07 -0.21
C LYS A 297 -1.99 7.78 1.19
N MET A 298 -1.49 6.77 1.90
CA MET A 298 -1.90 6.49 3.28
C MET A 298 -1.62 7.69 4.20
N PHE A 299 -0.40 8.23 4.22
CA PHE A 299 -0.11 9.43 5.03
C PHE A 299 -0.93 10.65 4.61
N SER A 300 -1.14 10.83 3.31
CA SER A 300 -1.92 11.94 2.76
C SER A 300 -3.38 11.87 3.18
N PHE A 301 -4.03 10.72 3.05
CA PHE A 301 -5.43 10.57 3.46
C PHE A 301 -5.61 10.80 4.96
N ILE A 302 -4.70 10.31 5.79
CA ILE A 302 -4.75 10.58 7.24
C ILE A 302 -4.54 12.08 7.51
N SER A 303 -3.57 12.72 6.85
CA SER A 303 -3.39 14.18 6.94
C SER A 303 -4.66 14.94 6.61
N ILE A 304 -5.33 14.57 5.51
CA ILE A 304 -6.54 15.21 5.02
C ILE A 304 -7.69 15.01 6.00
N ILE A 305 -7.94 13.76 6.42
CA ILE A 305 -9.00 13.41 7.38
C ILE A 305 -8.81 14.19 8.67
N LEU A 306 -7.61 14.16 9.26
CA LEU A 306 -7.33 14.85 10.53
C LEU A 306 -7.37 16.37 10.38
N PHE A 307 -6.93 16.92 9.24
CA PHE A 307 -7.04 18.35 8.97
C PHE A 307 -8.49 18.82 8.98
N PHE A 308 -9.38 18.15 8.24
CA PHE A 308 -10.79 18.54 8.19
C PHE A 308 -11.55 18.21 9.48
N ALA A 309 -11.10 17.22 10.26
CA ALA A 309 -11.66 16.92 11.58
C ALA A 309 -11.34 18.00 12.62
N PHE A 310 -10.14 18.59 12.58
CA PHE A 310 -9.67 19.47 13.64
C PHE A 310 -9.56 20.96 13.26
N ILE A 311 -9.78 21.33 12.00
CA ILE A 311 -9.72 22.74 11.59
C ILE A 311 -10.76 23.59 12.36
N PRO A 312 -10.34 24.64 13.11
CA PRO A 312 -11.27 25.47 13.86
C PRO A 312 -12.19 26.29 12.98
N ASN A 313 -13.39 26.60 13.47
CA ASN A 313 -14.40 27.41 12.75
C ASN A 313 -13.84 28.75 12.21
N LYS A 314 -12.91 29.39 12.94
CA LYS A 314 -12.23 30.63 12.50
C LYS A 314 -11.48 30.47 11.16
N TYR A 315 -10.94 29.29 10.89
CA TYR A 315 -10.22 28.98 9.65
C TYR A 315 -11.10 28.22 8.65
N ASN A 316 -12.17 27.56 9.12
CA ASN A 316 -13.06 26.72 8.33
C ASN A 316 -14.16 27.52 7.59
N ASN A 317 -13.77 28.23 6.53
CA ASN A 317 -14.72 28.99 5.70
C ASN A 317 -15.62 28.10 4.81
N ASN A 318 -16.64 28.69 4.17
CA ASN A 318 -17.55 27.96 3.28
C ASN A 318 -16.84 27.24 2.13
N LYS A 319 -15.79 27.83 1.55
CA LYS A 319 -15.05 27.24 0.43
C LYS A 319 -14.38 25.94 0.86
N ILE A 320 -13.67 25.93 2.00
CA ILE A 320 -13.03 24.74 2.57
C ILE A 320 -14.07 23.63 2.80
N ARG A 321 -15.23 23.96 3.41
CA ARG A 321 -16.31 22.99 3.67
C ARG A 321 -16.91 22.43 2.38
N MET A 322 -17.17 23.28 1.39
CA MET A 322 -17.70 22.86 0.10
C MET A 322 -16.70 22.02 -0.68
N THR A 323 -15.42 22.35 -0.66
CA THR A 323 -14.37 21.53 -1.29
C THR A 323 -14.29 20.16 -0.65
N PHE A 324 -14.34 20.06 0.69
CA PHE A 324 -14.35 18.76 1.37
C PHE A 324 -15.56 17.90 0.98
N LYS A 325 -16.75 18.50 0.95
CA LYS A 325 -17.98 17.83 0.51
C LYS A 325 -17.89 17.39 -0.96
N GLY A 326 -17.42 18.27 -1.84
CA GLY A 326 -17.22 17.95 -3.26
C GLY A 326 -16.27 16.78 -3.46
N MET A 327 -15.10 16.81 -2.83
CA MET A 327 -14.14 15.70 -2.86
C MET A 327 -14.78 14.41 -2.34
N SER A 328 -15.55 14.46 -1.25
CA SER A 328 -16.20 13.27 -0.70
C SER A 328 -17.23 12.61 -1.62
N LEU A 329 -17.88 13.38 -2.49
CA LEU A 329 -18.79 12.85 -3.51
C LEU A 329 -18.02 12.19 -4.66
N VAL A 330 -16.95 12.84 -5.13
CA VAL A 330 -16.12 12.30 -6.22
C VAL A 330 -15.41 11.01 -5.79
N LEU A 331 -15.04 10.89 -4.51
CA LEU A 331 -14.46 9.67 -3.94
C LEU A 331 -15.39 8.43 -4.00
N LEU A 332 -16.69 8.60 -4.24
CA LEU A 332 -17.58 7.43 -4.43
C LEU A 332 -17.16 6.58 -5.63
N VAL A 333 -16.60 7.18 -6.68
CA VAL A 333 -16.15 6.46 -7.88
C VAL A 333 -15.04 5.45 -7.56
N PRO A 334 -13.89 5.85 -6.98
CA PRO A 334 -12.88 4.88 -6.59
C PRO A 334 -13.37 3.90 -5.52
N ILE A 335 -14.22 4.32 -4.57
CA ILE A 335 -14.78 3.40 -3.57
C ILE A 335 -15.54 2.25 -4.24
N LEU A 336 -16.47 2.57 -5.15
CA LEU A 336 -17.23 1.57 -5.89
C LEU A 336 -16.33 0.68 -6.75
N PHE A 337 -15.34 1.27 -7.42
CA PHE A 337 -14.38 0.52 -8.22
C PHE A 337 -13.57 -0.48 -7.37
N PHE A 338 -13.02 -0.05 -6.24
CA PHE A 338 -12.22 -0.94 -5.39
C PHE A 338 -13.07 -2.01 -4.72
N LEU A 339 -14.29 -1.69 -4.27
CA LEU A 339 -15.21 -2.71 -3.76
C LEU A 339 -15.51 -3.77 -4.83
N ARG A 340 -15.80 -3.35 -6.07
CA ARG A 340 -15.99 -4.25 -7.19
C ARG A 340 -14.75 -5.10 -7.46
N LYS A 341 -13.55 -4.51 -7.41
CA LYS A 341 -12.28 -5.25 -7.53
C LYS A 341 -12.14 -6.30 -6.42
N GLY A 342 -12.58 -5.99 -5.20
CA GLY A 342 -12.65 -6.94 -4.10
C GLY A 342 -13.50 -8.17 -4.43
N CYS A 343 -14.63 -8.01 -5.12
CA CYS A 343 -15.50 -9.11 -5.55
C CYS A 343 -14.84 -10.10 -6.55
N ASP A 344 -13.68 -9.76 -7.11
CA ASP A 344 -12.88 -10.69 -7.93
C ASP A 344 -12.12 -11.72 -7.06
N TYR A 345 -11.97 -11.48 -5.75
CA TYR A 345 -11.14 -12.28 -4.82
C TYR A 345 -11.91 -13.05 -3.74
N TYR A 346 -13.22 -12.81 -3.62
CA TYR A 346 -14.07 -13.46 -2.62
C TYR A 346 -15.27 -14.09 -3.30
N GLY A 347 -15.66 -15.27 -2.84
CA GLY A 347 -16.95 -15.88 -3.15
C GLY A 347 -18.03 -15.43 -2.17
N VAL A 348 -19.23 -15.93 -2.40
CA VAL A 348 -20.43 -15.70 -1.59
C VAL A 348 -20.21 -16.13 -0.14
N SER A 349 -19.29 -17.08 0.09
CA SER A 349 -18.84 -17.49 1.43
C SER A 349 -18.41 -16.31 2.32
N LEU A 350 -17.97 -15.18 1.76
CA LEU A 350 -17.66 -13.96 2.53
C LEU A 350 -18.82 -13.47 3.40
N PHE A 351 -20.08 -13.72 2.99
CA PHE A 351 -21.26 -13.29 3.72
C PHE A 351 -21.71 -14.28 4.82
N PHE A 352 -21.05 -15.44 4.94
CA PHE A 352 -21.34 -16.41 5.98
C PHE A 352 -20.49 -16.16 7.24
N ASN A 353 -20.97 -16.65 8.38
CA ASN A 353 -20.21 -16.64 9.63
C ASN A 353 -18.91 -17.47 9.47
N PRO A 354 -17.78 -17.06 10.11
CA PRO A 354 -16.53 -17.82 10.12
C PRO A 354 -16.65 -19.32 10.38
N ILE A 355 -17.59 -19.77 11.21
CA ILE A 355 -17.86 -21.17 11.53
C ILE A 355 -18.48 -21.89 10.34
N VAL A 356 -19.47 -21.30 9.68
CA VAL A 356 -20.11 -21.89 8.49
C VAL A 356 -19.10 -21.99 7.35
N ASN A 357 -18.23 -20.98 7.25
CA ASN A 357 -17.12 -20.96 6.31
C ASN A 357 -16.05 -22.03 6.54
N LEU A 358 -16.07 -22.81 7.63
CA LEU A 358 -15.19 -23.98 7.78
C LEU A 358 -15.72 -25.21 7.05
N PHE A 359 -17.00 -25.21 6.66
CA PHE A 359 -17.69 -26.38 6.10
C PHE A 359 -18.28 -26.13 4.70
N VAL A 360 -18.14 -24.92 4.18
CA VAL A 360 -18.67 -24.54 2.86
C VAL A 360 -17.50 -24.16 1.97
N ASP A 361 -17.18 -25.04 1.03
CA ASP A 361 -16.26 -24.74 -0.06
C ASP A 361 -17.02 -23.98 -1.14
N ASP A 362 -16.78 -22.67 -1.18
CA ASP A 362 -17.10 -21.86 -2.33
C ASP A 362 -15.81 -21.70 -3.12
N ASN A 363 -15.86 -21.94 -4.44
CA ASN A 363 -14.72 -21.74 -5.35
C ASN A 363 -14.99 -20.65 -6.40
N GLN A 364 -16.19 -20.07 -6.45
CA GLN A 364 -16.54 -19.06 -7.45
C GLN A 364 -16.46 -17.64 -6.89
N PRO A 365 -15.65 -16.73 -7.48
CA PRO A 365 -15.70 -15.32 -7.16
C PRO A 365 -17.11 -14.72 -7.33
N ILE A 366 -17.51 -13.81 -6.43
CA ILE A 366 -18.81 -13.12 -6.46
C ILE A 366 -19.08 -12.51 -7.83
N ILE A 367 -18.05 -11.98 -8.51
CA ILE A 367 -18.21 -11.39 -9.83
C ILE A 367 -18.69 -12.39 -10.89
N GLN A 368 -18.25 -13.66 -10.81
CA GLN A 368 -18.67 -14.70 -11.75
C GLN A 368 -20.12 -15.10 -11.48
N PHE A 369 -20.49 -15.21 -10.21
CA PHE A 369 -21.88 -15.41 -9.80
C PHE A 369 -22.78 -14.31 -10.37
N VAL A 370 -22.43 -13.04 -10.17
CA VAL A 370 -23.21 -11.91 -10.71
C VAL A 370 -23.34 -11.98 -12.24
N LYS A 371 -22.25 -12.27 -12.96
CA LYS A 371 -22.25 -12.43 -14.42
C LYS A 371 -23.00 -13.67 -14.94
N SER A 372 -23.29 -14.64 -14.08
CA SER A 372 -24.07 -15.82 -14.45
C SER A 372 -25.58 -15.57 -14.35
N VAL A 373 -25.99 -14.56 -13.58
CA VAL A 373 -27.40 -14.22 -13.31
C VAL A 373 -27.93 -13.16 -14.29
N PHE A 374 -27.05 -12.30 -14.83
CA PHE A 374 -27.34 -11.26 -15.81
C PHE A 374 -26.53 -11.50 -17.08
#